data_AF-A0A1H7P789-F1
#
_entry.id   AF-A0A1H7P789-F1
#
_cell.length_a   1.000
_cell.length_b   1.000
_cell.length_c   1.000
_cell.angle_alpha   90.00
_cell.angle_beta   90.00
_cell.angle_gamma   90.00
#
_symmetry.space_group_name_H-M   'P 1'
#
loop_
_entity.id
_entity.type
_entity.pdbx_description
1 polymer ?
#
loop_
_entity_poly.entity_id
_entity_poly.type
_entity_poly.pdbx_seq_one_letter_code
_entity_poly.pdbx_strand_id
1 'polypeptide(L)'
;MRSMQKFANRYFFIWCTLVFWAMDGRAQQVADENFTYPVSAPMYKVGSGPLIVFDEAHNNASTLRGAYAAFGKLLASDGYNVVSSKEKVNYELLQKVSIYVTVNAMYDMEDWDLPARSAFSQGEINDLSNWVADGGSLFLVTDHMPCGAAVNELAGRFGINVMNGFAIRKDGRPEVFSKEKKTLMSNEITSLPGKAIDSIMCWGGTGFIVPPHAHVISVLGDDYRIYLPSHVSQIKKRLSDTIPYISGSGLVNGAYLEFGKGRIVLFGDGAPFSAQLQGVKSEKRGMNHPGATQNAQFLFNIIHWLDRKL
;
A
#
# COMPACT_ATOMS: atom_id res chain seq x y z
N MET A 1 -58.97 3.12 -70.35
CA MET A 1 -59.94 3.22 -69.24
C MET A 1 -59.94 1.93 -68.45
N ARG A 2 -59.23 1.88 -67.32
CA ARG A 2 -59.43 0.87 -66.27
C ARG A 2 -59.00 1.48 -64.93
N SER A 3 -59.90 1.28 -63.96
CA SER A 3 -59.92 1.70 -62.56
C SER A 3 -58.64 1.34 -61.79
N MET A 4 -58.03 2.26 -61.05
CA MET A 4 -58.28 2.65 -59.64
C MET A 4 -57.64 1.71 -58.59
N GLN A 5 -56.94 2.38 -57.66
CA GLN A 5 -56.75 2.03 -56.23
C GLN A 5 -55.63 1.04 -55.83
N LYS A 6 -54.54 1.54 -55.22
CA LYS A 6 -54.43 1.79 -53.75
C LYS A 6 -53.06 2.38 -53.37
N PHE A 7 -53.12 3.39 -52.50
CA PHE A 7 -52.01 3.96 -51.73
C PHE A 7 -51.43 2.92 -50.75
N ALA A 8 -50.10 2.95 -50.55
CA ALA A 8 -49.48 2.51 -49.30
C ALA A 8 -48.19 3.30 -49.06
N ASN A 9 -48.23 4.17 -48.05
CA ASN A 9 -47.08 4.90 -47.51
C ASN A 9 -46.02 3.92 -47.00
N ARG A 10 -44.76 4.10 -47.43
CA ARG A 10 -43.58 3.46 -46.82
C ARG A 10 -43.17 4.29 -45.60
N TYR A 11 -43.60 3.89 -44.40
CA TYR A 11 -42.94 4.30 -43.16
C TYR A 11 -41.86 3.27 -42.82
N PHE A 12 -40.60 3.70 -42.92
CA PHE A 12 -39.45 2.91 -42.51
C PHE A 12 -39.24 3.14 -41.01
N PHE A 13 -39.71 2.22 -40.17
CA PHE A 13 -39.44 2.22 -38.74
C PHE A 13 -38.04 1.64 -38.51
N ILE A 14 -37.06 2.49 -38.21
CA ILE A 14 -35.75 2.07 -37.73
C ILE A 14 -35.90 1.76 -36.24
N TRP A 15 -35.93 0.48 -35.90
CA TRP A 15 -35.76 0.01 -34.53
C TRP A 15 -34.28 0.16 -34.15
N CYS A 16 -33.92 1.26 -33.49
CA CYS A 16 -32.64 1.37 -32.79
C CYS A 16 -32.74 0.62 -31.46
N THR A 17 -32.38 -0.67 -31.46
CA THR A 17 -32.03 -1.38 -30.22
C THR A 17 -30.72 -0.81 -29.69
N LEU A 18 -30.80 0.16 -28.79
CA LEU A 18 -29.69 0.55 -27.93
C LEU A 18 -29.45 -0.60 -26.93
N VAL A 19 -28.62 -1.56 -27.33
CA VAL A 19 -27.99 -2.49 -26.39
C VAL A 19 -26.98 -1.66 -25.60
N PHE A 20 -27.38 -1.19 -24.43
CA PHE A 20 -26.44 -0.71 -23.41
C PHE A 20 -25.57 -1.89 -23.00
N TRP A 21 -24.40 -2.00 -23.63
CA TRP A 21 -23.30 -2.76 -23.06
C TRP A 21 -22.95 -2.06 -21.75
N ALA A 22 -23.36 -2.66 -20.63
CA ALA A 22 -22.78 -2.35 -19.33
C ALA A 22 -21.29 -2.71 -19.44
N MET A 23 -20.45 -1.71 -19.72
CA MET A 23 -19.04 -1.85 -19.43
C MET A 23 -18.97 -2.05 -17.92
N ASP A 24 -18.45 -3.20 -17.50
CA ASP A 24 -17.99 -3.38 -16.12
C ASP A 24 -16.89 -2.33 -15.88
N GLY A 25 -17.33 -1.16 -15.43
CA GLY A 25 -16.44 -0.08 -15.04
C GLY A 25 -15.58 -0.60 -13.91
N ARG A 26 -14.25 -0.53 -14.06
CA ARG A 26 -13.37 -0.62 -12.90
C ARG A 26 -13.82 0.49 -11.95
N ALA A 27 -14.40 0.11 -10.82
CA ALA A 27 -14.83 1.04 -9.79
C ALA A 27 -13.64 1.95 -9.45
N GLN A 28 -13.75 3.23 -9.85
CA GLN A 28 -12.69 4.21 -9.66
C GLN A 28 -12.39 4.30 -8.16
N GLN A 29 -11.12 4.19 -7.80
CA GLN A 29 -10.63 4.55 -6.48
C GLN A 29 -10.16 6.01 -6.53
N VAL A 30 -10.64 6.82 -5.60
CA VAL A 30 -10.26 8.23 -5.45
C VAL A 30 -9.88 8.51 -4.00
N ALA A 31 -9.14 9.59 -3.78
CA ALA A 31 -8.83 10.05 -2.43
C ALA A 31 -10.12 10.48 -1.69
N ASP A 32 -10.20 10.18 -0.39
CA ASP A 32 -11.18 10.81 0.50
C ASP A 32 -10.59 12.12 1.04
N GLU A 33 -10.77 13.22 0.30
CA GLU A 33 -10.24 14.54 0.68
C GLU A 33 -10.83 15.08 1.99
N ASN A 34 -12.00 14.56 2.39
CA ASN A 34 -12.71 14.93 3.61
C ASN A 34 -12.22 14.15 4.83
N PHE A 35 -11.34 13.15 4.65
CA PHE A 35 -10.73 12.48 5.78
C PHE A 35 -9.97 13.50 6.66
N THR A 36 -10.23 13.41 7.95
CA THR A 36 -9.60 14.19 9.00
C THR A 36 -9.35 13.28 10.19
N TYR A 37 -8.25 13.53 10.88
CA TYR A 37 -7.91 12.87 12.12
C TYR A 37 -7.42 13.95 13.09
N PRO A 38 -7.91 13.97 14.34
CA PRO A 38 -7.57 15.02 15.28
C PRO A 38 -6.10 14.92 15.69
N VAL A 39 -5.36 16.01 15.49
CA VAL A 39 -3.98 16.18 16.00
C VAL A 39 -4.01 17.26 17.07
N SER A 40 -4.03 16.83 18.33
CA SER A 40 -4.10 17.75 19.47
C SER A 40 -2.73 18.35 19.84
N ALA A 41 -1.66 17.60 19.61
CA ALA A 41 -0.28 18.00 19.87
C ALA A 41 0.63 17.50 18.75
N PRO A 42 0.86 18.32 17.70
CA PRO A 42 1.81 18.02 16.64
C PRO A 42 3.22 17.75 17.20
N MET A 43 3.94 16.79 16.63
CA MET A 43 5.35 16.53 16.96
C MET A 43 6.23 17.76 16.74
N TYR A 44 5.94 18.52 15.68
CA TYR A 44 6.61 19.76 15.36
C TYR A 44 5.61 20.89 15.13
N LYS A 45 6.09 22.14 15.27
CA LYS A 45 5.34 23.28 14.72
C LYS A 45 5.13 23.02 13.21
N VAL A 46 3.91 23.28 12.72
CA VAL A 46 3.53 23.03 11.32
C VAL A 46 4.58 23.59 10.35
N GLY A 47 5.13 22.72 9.50
CA GLY A 47 6.15 23.06 8.49
C GLY A 47 7.59 23.17 9.01
N SER A 48 7.85 22.92 10.30
CA SER A 48 9.21 22.97 10.88
C SER A 48 9.85 21.62 11.11
N GLY A 49 9.10 20.54 10.92
CA GLY A 49 9.61 19.17 11.02
C GLY A 49 10.51 18.79 9.85
N PRO A 50 11.17 17.63 9.94
CA PRO A 50 12.08 17.15 8.91
C PRO A 50 11.35 16.84 7.59
N LEU A 51 12.15 16.71 6.53
CA LEU A 51 11.66 16.39 5.19
C LEU A 51 11.39 14.89 5.06
N ILE A 52 10.16 14.58 4.66
CA ILE A 52 9.71 13.27 4.22
C ILE A 52 9.51 13.34 2.70
N VAL A 53 10.24 12.51 1.95
CA VAL A 53 10.04 12.35 0.51
C VAL A 53 9.20 11.11 0.25
N PHE A 54 8.14 11.29 -0.53
CA PHE A 54 7.29 10.23 -1.04
C PHE A 54 7.65 9.93 -2.48
N ASP A 55 7.98 8.67 -2.76
CA ASP A 55 8.35 8.17 -4.06
C ASP A 55 7.15 8.14 -5.04
N GLU A 56 7.31 8.80 -6.18
CA GLU A 56 6.44 8.71 -7.36
C GLU A 56 7.28 8.47 -8.64
N ALA A 57 8.50 7.94 -8.51
CA ALA A 57 9.42 7.69 -9.62
C ALA A 57 9.37 6.24 -10.15
N HIS A 58 8.74 5.31 -9.40
CA HIS A 58 8.80 3.87 -9.65
C HIS A 58 7.45 3.27 -10.04
N ASN A 59 6.75 3.93 -10.98
CA ASN A 59 5.42 3.54 -11.46
C ASN A 59 4.38 3.33 -10.34
N ASN A 60 4.56 4.02 -9.20
CA ASN A 60 3.67 3.91 -8.07
C ASN A 60 2.27 4.40 -8.46
N ALA A 61 1.25 3.55 -8.33
CA ALA A 61 -0.15 3.99 -8.49
C ALA A 61 -0.59 4.91 -7.32
N SER A 62 0.06 4.76 -6.16
CA SER A 62 -0.16 5.56 -4.96
C SER A 62 0.64 6.86 -5.06
N THR A 63 -0.05 8.00 -5.03
CA THR A 63 0.57 9.35 -5.11
C THR A 63 0.04 10.26 -4.01
N LEU A 64 0.80 11.29 -3.62
CA LEU A 64 0.38 12.27 -2.61
C LEU A 64 -0.77 13.18 -3.10
N ARG A 65 -1.07 13.17 -4.40
CA ARG A 65 -2.26 13.83 -4.96
C ARG A 65 -3.41 12.86 -5.23
N GLY A 66 -3.18 11.56 -5.03
CA GLY A 66 -4.15 10.49 -5.24
C GLY A 66 -4.47 9.77 -3.93
N ALA A 67 -4.47 8.44 -3.96
CA ALA A 67 -4.86 7.58 -2.83
C ALA A 67 -4.15 7.90 -1.50
N TYR A 68 -2.97 8.52 -1.54
CA TYR A 68 -2.15 8.89 -0.38
C TYR A 68 -2.21 10.39 -0.04
N ALA A 69 -3.16 11.16 -0.58
CA ALA A 69 -3.33 12.56 -0.18
C ALA A 69 -3.60 12.73 1.33
N ALA A 70 -4.38 11.82 1.92
CA ALA A 70 -4.63 11.80 3.36
C ALA A 70 -3.36 11.50 4.19
N PHE A 71 -2.46 10.65 3.69
CA PHE A 71 -1.15 10.40 4.32
C PHE A 71 -0.35 11.71 4.42
N GLY A 72 -0.20 12.43 3.31
CA GLY A 72 0.54 13.69 3.27
C GLY A 72 -0.08 14.75 4.18
N LYS A 73 -1.41 14.91 4.11
CA LYS A 73 -2.16 15.86 4.96
C LYS A 73 -1.99 15.55 6.44
N LEU A 74 -2.06 14.27 6.81
CA LEU A 74 -1.95 13.85 8.21
C LEU A 74 -0.56 14.15 8.77
N LEU A 75 0.51 13.76 8.07
CA LEU A 75 1.87 14.02 8.52
C LEU A 75 2.24 15.51 8.50
N ALA A 76 1.72 16.28 7.53
CA ALA A 76 1.87 17.73 7.52
C ALA A 76 1.19 18.40 8.73
N SER A 77 0.02 17.88 9.15
CA SER A 77 -0.66 18.37 10.36
C SER A 77 0.09 18.07 11.66
N ASP A 78 0.97 17.07 11.64
CA ASP A 78 1.89 16.73 12.73
C ASP A 78 3.25 17.45 12.62
N GLY A 79 3.38 18.30 11.60
CA GLY A 79 4.45 19.27 11.44
C GLY A 79 5.59 18.87 10.52
N TYR A 80 5.54 17.68 9.92
CA TYR A 80 6.50 17.24 8.92
C TYR A 80 6.34 17.99 7.59
N ASN A 81 7.45 18.13 6.86
CA ASN A 81 7.43 18.61 5.49
C ASN A 81 7.32 17.39 4.56
N VAL A 82 6.17 17.20 3.91
CA VAL A 82 5.93 16.02 3.04
C VAL A 82 5.84 16.45 1.59
N VAL A 83 6.70 15.91 0.74
CA VAL A 83 6.74 16.23 -0.69
C VAL A 83 6.83 14.94 -1.52
N SER A 84 6.28 14.94 -2.73
CA SER A 84 6.50 13.84 -3.66
C SER A 84 7.72 14.10 -4.54
N SER A 85 8.39 13.03 -4.96
CA SER A 85 9.50 13.07 -5.91
C SER A 85 9.25 12.13 -7.09
N LYS A 86 9.40 12.66 -8.30
CA LYS A 86 9.50 11.86 -9.54
C LYS A 86 10.95 11.65 -9.98
N GLU A 87 11.89 12.15 -9.19
CA GLU A 87 13.31 11.91 -9.38
C GLU A 87 13.64 10.53 -8.82
N LYS A 88 14.35 9.73 -9.62
CA LYS A 88 14.91 8.45 -9.21
C LYS A 88 15.84 8.62 -8.01
N VAL A 89 16.05 7.56 -7.25
CA VAL A 89 16.90 7.67 -6.06
C VAL A 89 18.35 7.94 -6.48
N ASN A 90 18.93 8.98 -5.89
CA ASN A 90 20.33 9.30 -5.99
C ASN A 90 20.80 9.95 -4.68
N TYR A 91 22.10 10.14 -4.57
CA TYR A 91 22.74 10.74 -3.41
C TYR A 91 22.24 12.17 -3.12
N GLU A 92 22.11 13.02 -4.14
CA GLU A 92 21.72 14.44 -3.99
C GLU A 92 20.31 14.62 -3.42
N LEU A 93 19.38 13.73 -3.80
CA LEU A 93 18.05 13.64 -3.23
C LEU A 93 18.16 13.23 -1.75
N LEU A 94 18.82 12.11 -1.47
CA LEU A 94 18.86 11.51 -0.14
C LEU A 94 19.54 12.38 0.92
N GLN A 95 20.52 13.21 0.55
CA GLN A 95 21.20 14.14 1.46
C GLN A 95 20.27 15.17 2.14
N LYS A 96 19.12 15.47 1.52
CA LYS A 96 18.17 16.47 2.03
C LYS A 96 17.02 15.85 2.82
N VAL A 97 16.93 14.52 2.78
CA VAL A 97 15.77 13.75 3.24
C VAL A 97 16.07 13.11 4.57
N SER A 98 15.10 13.14 5.47
CA SER A 98 15.19 12.40 6.74
C SER A 98 14.47 11.06 6.64
N ILE A 99 13.32 11.02 5.96
CA ILE A 99 12.54 9.79 5.74
C ILE A 99 12.20 9.66 4.25
N TYR A 100 12.59 8.54 3.65
CA TYR A 100 12.17 8.16 2.30
C TYR A 100 11.03 7.15 2.41
N VAL A 101 9.91 7.43 1.74
CA VAL A 101 8.71 6.59 1.73
C VAL A 101 8.48 6.11 0.31
N THR A 102 8.38 4.80 0.11
CA THR A 102 7.92 4.23 -1.15
C THR A 102 6.76 3.28 -0.90
N VAL A 103 5.76 3.37 -1.75
CA VAL A 103 4.50 2.63 -1.62
C VAL A 103 4.19 1.97 -2.94
N ASN A 104 4.09 0.64 -2.93
CA ASN A 104 3.65 -0.16 -4.08
C ASN A 104 4.41 0.19 -5.36
N ALA A 105 5.75 0.31 -5.24
CA ALA A 105 6.62 0.47 -6.38
C ALA A 105 6.46 -0.71 -7.36
N MET A 106 6.50 -0.42 -8.65
CA MET A 106 6.31 -1.40 -9.71
C MET A 106 7.35 -1.22 -10.80
N TYR A 107 7.90 -2.32 -11.30
CA TYR A 107 8.79 -2.29 -12.46
C TYR A 107 8.04 -1.90 -13.74
N ASP A 108 6.86 -2.48 -13.95
CA ASP A 108 6.02 -2.29 -15.14
C ASP A 108 4.55 -2.14 -14.73
N MET A 109 3.77 -1.38 -15.49
CA MET A 109 2.36 -1.12 -15.21
C MET A 109 1.40 -2.17 -15.79
N GLU A 110 1.89 -3.03 -16.69
CA GLU A 110 1.06 -3.98 -17.44
C GLU A 110 1.63 -5.40 -17.48
N ASP A 111 2.94 -5.55 -17.67
CA ASP A 111 3.61 -6.86 -17.75
C ASP A 111 4.12 -7.32 -16.39
N TRP A 112 3.36 -8.20 -15.77
CA TRP A 112 3.63 -8.72 -14.42
C TRP A 112 3.97 -10.21 -14.42
N ASP A 113 4.08 -10.85 -15.59
CA ASP A 113 4.41 -12.27 -15.67
C ASP A 113 5.82 -12.54 -15.11
N LEU A 114 6.01 -13.71 -14.50
CA LEU A 114 7.33 -14.12 -14.07
C LEU A 114 8.24 -14.45 -15.28
N PRO A 115 9.55 -14.14 -15.23
CA PRO A 115 10.31 -13.64 -14.08
C PRO A 115 10.06 -12.16 -13.80
N ALA A 116 9.75 -11.86 -12.53
CA ALA A 116 9.58 -10.49 -12.08
C ALA A 116 10.92 -9.74 -12.00
N ARG A 117 10.84 -8.41 -12.02
CA ARG A 117 11.99 -7.51 -12.03
C ARG A 117 11.86 -6.47 -10.93
N SER A 118 12.99 -6.03 -10.39
CA SER A 118 13.06 -4.94 -9.40
C SER A 118 12.62 -3.62 -10.03
N ALA A 119 11.80 -2.84 -9.31
CA ALA A 119 11.48 -1.46 -9.68
C ALA A 119 12.70 -0.54 -9.55
N PHE A 120 13.59 -0.85 -8.62
CA PHE A 120 14.79 -0.08 -8.33
C PHE A 120 15.99 -0.68 -9.07
N SER A 121 16.80 0.17 -9.68
CA SER A 121 18.09 -0.26 -10.22
C SER A 121 19.08 -0.63 -9.11
N GLN A 122 20.15 -1.37 -9.45
CA GLN A 122 21.20 -1.69 -8.49
C GLN A 122 21.87 -0.44 -7.89
N GLY A 123 21.97 0.66 -8.66
CA GLY A 123 22.48 1.94 -8.18
C GLY A 123 21.58 2.51 -7.08
N GLU A 124 20.28 2.59 -7.34
CA GLU A 124 19.29 3.08 -6.37
C GLU A 124 19.25 2.24 -5.09
N ILE A 125 19.34 0.91 -5.23
CA ILE A 125 19.40 -0.02 -4.10
C ILE A 125 20.65 0.23 -3.25
N ASN A 126 21.80 0.43 -3.88
CA ASN A 126 23.04 0.74 -3.18
C ASN A 126 22.98 2.10 -2.48
N ASP A 127 22.49 3.13 -3.17
CA ASP A 127 22.36 4.48 -2.61
C ASP A 127 21.40 4.52 -1.42
N LEU A 128 20.21 3.90 -1.54
CA LEU A 128 19.26 3.78 -0.44
C LEU A 128 19.86 3.01 0.74
N SER A 129 20.45 1.84 0.50
CA SER A 129 20.97 1.00 1.59
C SER A 129 22.15 1.65 2.31
N ASN A 130 23.04 2.34 1.59
CA ASN A 130 24.13 3.12 2.19
C ASN A 130 23.59 4.31 2.99
N TRP A 131 22.65 5.08 2.43
CA TRP A 131 22.03 6.21 3.13
C TRP A 131 21.31 5.77 4.41
N VAL A 132 20.57 4.67 4.39
CA VAL A 132 19.98 4.09 5.61
C VAL A 132 21.10 3.70 6.57
N ALA A 133 22.13 2.98 6.13
CA ALA A 133 23.25 2.60 7.00
C ALA A 133 23.92 3.82 7.68
N ASP A 134 23.93 4.98 7.02
CA ASP A 134 24.51 6.22 7.51
C ASP A 134 23.59 7.06 8.41
N GLY A 135 22.31 6.70 8.54
CA GLY A 135 21.38 7.36 9.46
C GLY A 135 20.01 7.68 8.88
N GLY A 136 19.80 7.46 7.59
CA GLY A 136 18.52 7.64 6.92
C GLY A 136 17.44 6.67 7.39
N SER A 137 16.18 7.05 7.17
CA SER A 137 15.02 6.25 7.55
C SER A 137 14.16 5.87 6.35
N LEU A 138 13.93 4.57 6.15
CA LEU A 138 13.13 4.04 5.04
C LEU A 138 11.78 3.52 5.55
N PHE A 139 10.68 4.03 4.98
CA PHE A 139 9.38 3.39 5.08
C PHE A 139 9.05 2.70 3.74
N LEU A 140 9.20 1.38 3.72
CA LEU A 140 8.95 0.55 2.55
C LEU A 140 7.57 -0.11 2.66
N VAL A 141 6.60 0.36 1.89
CA VAL A 141 5.27 -0.23 1.82
C VAL A 141 5.12 -0.95 0.48
N THR A 142 4.69 -2.19 0.53
CA THR A 142 4.42 -3.00 -0.66
C THR A 142 3.05 -3.65 -0.55
N ASP A 143 2.75 -4.48 -1.54
CA ASP A 143 1.47 -5.16 -1.68
C ASP A 143 1.71 -6.56 -2.26
N HIS A 144 0.61 -7.23 -2.59
CA HIS A 144 0.66 -8.43 -3.40
C HIS A 144 1.33 -8.22 -4.77
N MET A 145 1.49 -9.30 -5.54
CA MET A 145 2.00 -9.23 -6.92
C MET A 145 1.31 -8.13 -7.72
N PRO A 146 2.07 -7.30 -8.46
CA PRO A 146 3.52 -7.41 -8.72
C PRO A 146 4.44 -6.70 -7.70
N CYS A 147 3.87 -5.93 -6.76
CA CYS A 147 4.63 -5.02 -5.89
C CYS A 147 5.63 -5.76 -5.01
N GLY A 148 5.25 -6.92 -4.47
CA GLY A 148 6.12 -7.74 -3.62
C GLY A 148 7.43 -8.14 -4.31
N ALA A 149 7.37 -8.54 -5.58
CA ALA A 149 8.59 -8.82 -6.34
C ALA A 149 9.38 -7.56 -6.69
N ALA A 150 8.69 -6.47 -7.04
CA ALA A 150 9.32 -5.23 -7.46
C ALA A 150 10.23 -4.60 -6.39
N VAL A 151 10.01 -4.92 -5.11
CA VAL A 151 10.83 -4.44 -3.98
C VAL A 151 11.70 -5.54 -3.36
N ASN A 152 11.66 -6.77 -3.87
CA ASN A 152 12.31 -7.92 -3.24
C ASN A 152 13.82 -7.72 -3.11
N GLU A 153 14.49 -7.22 -4.16
CA GLU A 153 15.94 -6.98 -4.13
C GLU A 153 16.33 -5.87 -3.14
N LEU A 154 15.55 -4.78 -3.09
CA LEU A 154 15.75 -3.70 -2.13
C LEU A 154 15.58 -4.20 -0.68
N ALA A 155 14.47 -4.89 -0.40
CA ALA A 155 14.19 -5.48 0.91
C ALA A 155 15.27 -6.51 1.32
N GLY A 156 15.77 -7.27 0.35
CA GLY A 156 16.82 -8.27 0.53
C GLY A 156 18.14 -7.69 1.04
N ARG A 157 18.47 -6.44 0.71
CA ARG A 157 19.65 -5.73 1.28
C ARG A 157 19.59 -5.60 2.80
N PHE A 158 18.38 -5.62 3.35
CA PHE A 158 18.12 -5.52 4.78
C PHE A 158 17.80 -6.89 5.41
N GLY A 159 18.03 -7.98 4.67
CA GLY A 159 17.75 -9.35 5.13
C GLY A 159 16.25 -9.72 5.13
N ILE A 160 15.40 -8.92 4.48
CA ILE A 160 13.95 -9.17 4.42
C ILE A 160 13.60 -9.85 3.10
N ASN A 161 12.94 -11.00 3.17
CA ASN A 161 12.50 -11.76 1.99
C ASN A 161 11.00 -11.55 1.75
N VAL A 162 10.66 -10.69 0.81
CA VAL A 162 9.26 -10.36 0.47
C VAL A 162 8.66 -11.36 -0.50
N MET A 163 7.47 -11.89 -0.18
CA MET A 163 6.76 -12.79 -1.09
C MET A 163 6.10 -11.99 -2.23
N ASN A 164 6.17 -12.50 -3.45
CA ASN A 164 5.40 -11.97 -4.58
C ASN A 164 4.03 -12.66 -4.65
N GLY A 165 3.23 -12.53 -3.60
CA GLY A 165 1.99 -13.29 -3.45
C GLY A 165 0.88 -12.54 -2.74
N PHE A 166 -0.31 -13.12 -2.73
CA PHE A 166 -1.50 -12.55 -2.10
C PHE A 166 -1.76 -13.24 -0.76
N ALA A 167 -1.65 -12.49 0.34
CA ALA A 167 -2.06 -12.92 1.66
C ALA A 167 -3.59 -12.86 1.77
N ILE A 168 -4.23 -14.02 1.91
CA ILE A 168 -5.69 -14.14 1.97
C ILE A 168 -6.08 -14.96 3.19
N ARG A 169 -7.00 -14.42 3.99
CA ARG A 169 -7.60 -15.14 5.12
C ARG A 169 -8.46 -16.31 4.63
N LYS A 170 -8.28 -17.48 5.25
CA LYS A 170 -9.05 -18.70 4.96
C LYS A 170 -10.54 -18.54 5.24
N ASP A 171 -10.90 -17.71 6.22
CA ASP A 171 -12.28 -17.47 6.64
C ASP A 171 -13.00 -16.35 5.85
N GLY A 172 -12.29 -15.67 4.94
CA GLY A 172 -12.84 -14.58 4.13
C GLY A 172 -13.27 -13.34 4.92
N ARG A 173 -12.96 -13.26 6.22
CA ARG A 173 -13.30 -12.09 7.06
C ARG A 173 -12.36 -10.92 6.79
N PRO A 174 -12.74 -9.69 7.19
CA PRO A 174 -11.84 -8.55 7.15
C PRO A 174 -10.53 -8.83 7.90
N GLU A 175 -9.44 -8.30 7.37
CA GLU A 175 -8.14 -8.45 7.98
C GLU A 175 -7.95 -7.41 9.07
N VAL A 176 -8.06 -7.86 10.32
CA VAL A 176 -7.82 -7.03 11.50
C VAL A 176 -6.83 -7.74 12.41
N PHE A 177 -5.61 -7.21 12.45
CA PHE A 177 -4.57 -7.60 13.38
C PHE A 177 -4.86 -6.96 14.74
N SER A 178 -4.77 -7.73 15.83
CA SER A 178 -5.01 -7.17 17.17
C SER A 178 -4.18 -7.86 18.24
N LYS A 179 -3.94 -7.13 19.35
CA LYS A 179 -3.27 -7.68 20.54
C LYS A 179 -4.06 -8.83 21.15
N GLU A 180 -5.40 -8.70 21.16
CA GLU A 180 -6.32 -9.73 21.63
C GLU A 180 -6.13 -11.04 20.85
N LYS A 181 -6.04 -10.97 19.52
CA LYS A 181 -5.81 -12.13 18.65
C LYS A 181 -4.35 -12.59 18.65
N LYS A 182 -3.45 -11.86 19.34
CA LYS A 182 -1.99 -12.07 19.32
C LYS A 182 -1.39 -12.00 17.91
N THR A 183 -2.03 -11.23 17.03
CA THR A 183 -1.56 -11.01 15.66
C THR A 183 -0.98 -9.62 15.44
N LEU A 184 -1.21 -8.69 16.39
CA LEU A 184 -0.48 -7.43 16.54
C LEU A 184 0.40 -7.54 17.78
N MET A 185 1.71 -7.41 17.60
CA MET A 185 2.71 -7.56 18.65
C MET A 185 2.81 -6.29 19.50
N SER A 186 3.08 -6.46 20.79
CA SER A 186 3.38 -5.34 21.68
C SER A 186 4.85 -4.96 21.55
N ASN A 187 5.11 -3.72 21.14
CA ASN A 187 6.44 -3.13 20.98
C ASN A 187 6.37 -1.60 21.11
N GLU A 188 7.49 -0.88 20.95
CA GLU A 188 7.54 0.57 21.08
C GLU A 188 6.66 1.34 20.10
N ILE A 189 6.37 0.80 18.91
CA ILE A 189 5.46 1.41 17.94
C ILE A 189 3.99 1.19 18.33
N THR A 190 3.64 0.03 18.89
CA THR A 190 2.23 -0.32 19.16
C THR A 190 1.78 -0.04 20.59
N SER A 191 2.73 0.17 21.51
CA SER A 191 2.47 0.23 22.96
C SER A 191 2.99 1.50 23.63
N LEU A 192 3.28 2.56 22.86
CA LEU A 192 3.67 3.85 23.41
C LEU A 192 2.55 4.43 24.33
N PRO A 193 2.85 4.80 25.58
CA PRO A 193 1.85 5.39 26.47
C PRO A 193 1.14 6.61 25.87
N GLY A 194 -0.20 6.64 25.94
CA GLY A 194 -1.02 7.71 25.37
C GLY A 194 -1.20 7.68 23.84
N LYS A 195 -0.40 6.88 23.11
CA LYS A 195 -0.51 6.65 21.66
C LYS A 195 -0.64 5.17 21.29
N ALA A 196 -0.90 4.31 22.27
CA ALA A 196 -0.99 2.87 22.08
C ALA A 196 -2.14 2.51 21.14
N ILE A 197 -1.93 1.46 20.35
CA ILE A 197 -2.94 0.88 19.47
C ILE A 197 -3.15 -0.58 19.84
N ASP A 198 -4.36 -1.07 19.70
CA ASP A 198 -4.71 -2.46 20.06
C ASP A 198 -5.15 -3.27 18.84
N SER A 199 -5.47 -2.58 17.75
CA SER A 199 -5.82 -3.18 16.46
C SER A 199 -5.40 -2.30 15.29
N ILE A 200 -5.16 -2.93 14.15
CA ILE A 200 -5.03 -2.26 12.84
C ILE A 200 -5.81 -3.05 11.81
N MET A 201 -6.46 -2.33 10.89
CA MET A 201 -7.16 -2.95 9.76
C MET A 201 -6.31 -2.89 8.50
N CYS A 202 -6.27 -4.02 7.80
CA CYS A 202 -5.60 -4.23 6.52
C CYS A 202 -6.62 -4.78 5.50
N TRP A 203 -6.23 -4.84 4.24
CA TRP A 203 -7.04 -5.25 3.10
C TRP A 203 -6.33 -6.29 2.23
N GLY A 204 -5.43 -7.07 2.83
CA GLY A 204 -4.65 -8.10 2.16
C GLY A 204 -3.20 -7.69 2.02
N GLY A 205 -2.72 -7.70 0.78
CA GLY A 205 -1.31 -7.50 0.49
C GLY A 205 -0.53 -8.80 0.48
N THR A 206 0.69 -8.78 1.02
CA THR A 206 1.62 -9.92 1.00
C THR A 206 2.22 -10.19 2.39
N GLY A 207 2.98 -11.28 2.48
CA GLY A 207 3.79 -11.63 3.65
C GLY A 207 5.29 -11.59 3.33
N PHE A 208 6.11 -11.60 4.37
CA PHE A 208 7.56 -11.66 4.24
C PHE A 208 8.22 -12.35 5.44
N ILE A 209 9.47 -12.77 5.24
CA ILE A 209 10.35 -13.30 6.28
C ILE A 209 11.33 -12.20 6.67
N VAL A 210 11.56 -12.04 7.98
CA VAL A 210 12.45 -11.01 8.54
C VAL A 210 13.68 -11.64 9.18
N PRO A 211 14.81 -10.91 9.30
CA PRO A 211 15.98 -11.42 10.00
C PRO A 211 15.74 -11.49 11.52
N PRO A 212 16.50 -12.29 12.29
CA PRO A 212 16.24 -12.50 13.72
C PRO A 212 16.31 -11.25 14.61
N HIS A 213 17.00 -10.19 14.16
CA HIS A 213 17.13 -8.93 14.88
C HIS A 213 16.04 -7.92 14.54
N ALA A 214 15.13 -8.24 13.61
CA ALA A 214 13.98 -7.40 13.32
C ALA A 214 12.90 -7.56 14.40
N HIS A 215 12.19 -6.46 14.65
CA HIS A 215 11.04 -6.43 15.53
C HIS A 215 9.76 -6.58 14.71
N VAL A 216 8.90 -7.50 15.11
CA VAL A 216 7.65 -7.77 14.41
C VAL A 216 6.55 -6.83 14.90
N ILE A 217 5.78 -6.28 13.97
CA ILE A 217 4.57 -5.50 14.24
C ILE A 217 3.34 -6.40 14.12
N SER A 218 3.16 -7.05 12.97
CA SER A 218 2.00 -7.92 12.72
C SER A 218 2.44 -9.24 12.10
N VAL A 219 1.91 -10.34 12.64
CA VAL A 219 2.19 -11.70 12.17
C VAL A 219 1.05 -12.21 11.31
N LEU A 220 1.40 -12.94 10.26
CA LEU A 220 0.49 -13.87 9.62
C LEU A 220 0.52 -15.20 10.39
N GLY A 221 -0.39 -16.10 10.07
CA GLY A 221 -0.47 -17.41 10.72
C GLY A 221 -1.15 -18.44 9.85
N ASP A 222 -1.46 -19.60 10.44
CA ASP A 222 -2.16 -20.67 9.75
C ASP A 222 -3.56 -20.27 9.28
N ASP A 223 -4.11 -19.16 9.72
CA ASP A 223 -5.37 -18.61 9.20
C ASP A 223 -5.24 -18.01 7.79
N TYR A 224 -4.03 -17.96 7.25
CA TYR A 224 -3.72 -17.34 5.97
C TYR A 224 -3.22 -18.34 4.93
N ARG A 225 -3.53 -18.05 3.67
CA ARG A 225 -2.86 -18.60 2.49
C ARG A 225 -2.13 -17.47 1.78
N ILE A 226 -0.87 -17.70 1.42
CA ILE A 226 -0.16 -16.84 0.48
C ILE A 226 -0.24 -17.48 -0.90
N TYR A 227 -1.12 -16.97 -1.75
CA TYR A 227 -1.24 -17.43 -3.14
C TYR A 227 -0.10 -16.86 -3.97
N LEU A 228 0.53 -17.71 -4.79
CA LEU A 228 1.74 -17.43 -5.58
C LEU A 228 1.42 -17.54 -7.09
N PRO A 229 0.70 -16.55 -7.66
CA PRO A 229 0.49 -16.49 -9.10
C PRO A 229 1.81 -16.26 -9.85
N SER A 230 1.90 -16.82 -11.05
CA SER A 230 3.04 -16.66 -11.97
C SER A 230 2.70 -15.83 -13.20
N HIS A 231 1.41 -15.66 -13.50
CA HIS A 231 0.93 -14.90 -14.66
C HIS A 231 -0.12 -13.86 -14.26
N VAL A 232 -0.06 -12.68 -14.87
CA VAL A 232 -1.02 -11.59 -14.69
C VAL A 232 -2.46 -12.04 -14.98
N SER A 233 -2.64 -12.98 -15.91
CA SER A 233 -3.95 -13.54 -16.24
C SER A 233 -4.65 -14.21 -15.05
N GLN A 234 -3.90 -14.76 -14.09
CA GLN A 234 -4.42 -15.44 -12.90
C GLN A 234 -5.01 -14.48 -11.87
N ILE A 235 -4.65 -13.19 -11.94
CA ILE A 235 -5.07 -12.16 -10.99
C ILE A 235 -6.05 -11.15 -11.59
N LYS A 236 -6.41 -11.31 -12.87
CA LYS A 236 -7.49 -10.53 -13.53
C LYS A 236 -8.89 -10.89 -13.01
N LYS A 237 -9.02 -11.99 -12.27
CA LYS A 237 -10.25 -12.48 -11.65
C LYS A 237 -9.96 -12.86 -10.20
N ARG A 238 -10.99 -13.26 -9.46
CA ARG A 238 -10.82 -13.87 -8.14
C ARG A 238 -9.81 -15.02 -8.22
N LEU A 239 -8.87 -15.04 -7.27
CA LEU A 239 -7.85 -16.08 -7.19
C LEU A 239 -8.49 -17.47 -7.16
N SER A 240 -7.99 -18.35 -8.03
CA SER A 240 -8.41 -19.74 -8.12
C SER A 240 -7.63 -20.60 -7.14
N ASP A 241 -8.26 -21.64 -6.59
CA ASP A 241 -7.58 -22.63 -5.74
C ASP A 241 -6.56 -23.50 -6.49
N THR A 242 -6.49 -23.39 -7.82
CA THR A 242 -5.43 -23.99 -8.64
C THR A 242 -4.11 -23.22 -8.58
N ILE A 243 -4.12 -21.97 -8.10
CA ILE A 243 -2.89 -21.20 -7.89
C ILE A 243 -2.15 -21.78 -6.69
N PRO A 244 -0.85 -22.12 -6.82
CA PRO A 244 -0.06 -22.61 -5.69
C PRO A 244 -0.12 -21.63 -4.51
N TYR A 245 -0.18 -22.16 -3.29
CA TYR A 245 -0.13 -21.34 -2.09
C TYR A 245 0.69 -21.99 -0.99
N ILE A 246 1.21 -21.17 -0.08
CA ILE A 246 1.84 -21.60 1.16
C ILE A 246 1.02 -21.13 2.38
N SER A 247 1.27 -21.71 3.56
CA SER A 247 0.70 -21.19 4.81
C SER A 247 1.28 -19.81 5.12
N GLY A 248 0.51 -18.95 5.79
CA GLY A 248 1.02 -17.71 6.37
C GLY A 248 1.89 -17.93 7.62
N SER A 249 1.97 -19.16 8.14
CA SER A 249 2.80 -19.47 9.32
C SER A 249 4.27 -19.16 9.10
N GLY A 250 4.86 -18.47 10.08
CA GLY A 250 6.25 -17.99 10.02
C GLY A 250 6.44 -16.73 9.19
N LEU A 251 5.39 -16.19 8.58
CA LEU A 251 5.42 -14.92 7.84
C LEU A 251 4.87 -13.79 8.69
N VAL A 252 5.33 -12.58 8.39
CA VAL A 252 4.84 -11.34 8.96
C VAL A 252 4.27 -10.45 7.87
N ASN A 253 3.46 -9.47 8.24
CA ASN A 253 2.94 -8.43 7.34
C ASN A 253 3.42 -7.02 7.74
N GLY A 254 3.95 -6.85 8.94
CA GLY A 254 4.57 -5.60 9.38
C GLY A 254 5.77 -5.89 10.27
N ALA A 255 6.88 -5.21 10.02
CA ALA A 255 8.08 -5.30 10.85
C ALA A 255 8.91 -4.03 10.76
N TYR A 256 9.86 -3.88 11.66
CA TYR A 256 10.83 -2.81 11.65
C TYR A 256 12.18 -3.29 12.19
N LEU A 257 13.25 -2.61 11.79
CA LEU A 257 14.61 -2.88 12.27
C LEU A 257 15.49 -1.65 12.15
N GLU A 258 16.55 -1.62 12.95
CA GLU A 258 17.67 -0.71 12.70
C GLU A 258 18.65 -1.37 11.71
N PHE A 259 19.23 -0.57 10.81
CA PHE A 259 20.24 -1.02 9.85
C PHE A 259 21.37 0.01 9.81
N GLY A 260 22.56 -0.38 10.27
CA GLY A 260 23.63 0.57 10.57
C GLY A 260 23.15 1.59 11.60
N LYS A 261 23.16 2.86 11.24
CA LYS A 261 22.65 3.97 12.04
C LYS A 261 21.23 4.39 11.65
N GLY A 262 20.60 3.75 10.67
CA GLY A 262 19.28 4.09 10.16
C GLY A 262 18.16 3.23 10.72
N ARG A 263 16.96 3.47 10.20
CA ARG A 263 15.73 2.80 10.61
C ARG A 263 14.90 2.38 9.41
N ILE A 264 14.29 1.22 9.50
CA ILE A 264 13.46 0.68 8.43
C ILE A 264 12.15 0.20 9.02
N VAL A 265 11.05 0.60 8.42
CA VAL A 265 9.74 -0.05 8.60
C VAL A 265 9.32 -0.64 7.27
N LEU A 266 8.91 -1.91 7.27
CA LEU A 266 8.32 -2.58 6.12
C LEU A 266 6.89 -3.03 6.43
N PHE A 267 5.98 -2.72 5.52
CA PHE A 267 4.58 -3.16 5.63
C PHE A 267 4.11 -3.76 4.31
N GLY A 268 3.45 -4.92 4.38
CA GLY A 268 3.05 -5.72 3.23
C GLY A 268 1.69 -5.35 2.64
N ASP A 269 1.09 -4.23 3.05
CA ASP A 269 -0.18 -3.72 2.54
C ASP A 269 -0.16 -2.19 2.44
N GLY A 270 -0.53 -1.65 1.29
CA GLY A 270 -0.63 -0.20 1.04
C GLY A 270 -1.94 0.44 1.48
N ALA A 271 -3.02 -0.29 1.70
CA ALA A 271 -4.29 0.31 2.08
C ALA A 271 -4.31 0.97 3.49
N PRO A 272 -3.68 0.42 4.54
CA PRO A 272 -3.74 0.91 5.91
C PRO A 272 -3.39 2.39 6.10
N PHE A 273 -2.53 2.92 5.24
CA PHE A 273 -1.97 4.28 5.34
C PHE A 273 -2.60 5.26 4.33
N SER A 274 -3.64 4.84 3.61
CA SER A 274 -4.38 5.65 2.64
C SER A 274 -5.72 6.13 3.24
N ALA A 275 -6.44 6.98 2.52
CA ALA A 275 -7.88 7.16 2.74
C ALA A 275 -8.56 7.32 1.39
N GLN A 276 -9.39 6.34 1.03
CA GLN A 276 -9.92 6.20 -0.32
C GLN A 276 -11.43 5.96 -0.29
N LEU A 277 -12.08 6.33 -1.38
CA LEU A 277 -13.46 5.97 -1.71
C LEU A 277 -13.45 5.09 -2.95
N GLN A 278 -14.08 3.91 -2.85
CA GLN A 278 -14.12 2.92 -3.91
C GLN A 278 -15.53 2.77 -4.50
N GLY A 279 -15.62 2.95 -5.81
CA GLY A 279 -16.83 2.68 -6.59
C GLY A 279 -18.00 3.62 -6.29
N VAL A 280 -19.13 3.33 -6.92
CA VAL A 280 -20.33 4.19 -6.90
C VAL A 280 -20.96 4.36 -5.51
N LYS A 281 -20.68 3.43 -4.59
CA LYS A 281 -21.14 3.48 -3.20
C LYS A 281 -20.19 4.25 -2.28
N SER A 282 -19.07 4.74 -2.80
CA SER A 282 -18.03 5.41 -2.01
C SER A 282 -17.60 4.57 -0.80
N GLU A 283 -17.36 3.28 -1.01
CA GLU A 283 -16.92 2.38 0.06
C GLU A 283 -15.56 2.85 0.56
N LYS A 284 -15.44 3.03 1.88
CA LYS A 284 -14.24 3.58 2.49
C LYS A 284 -13.14 2.52 2.55
N ARG A 285 -11.89 2.91 2.26
CA ARG A 285 -10.72 2.03 2.35
C ARG A 285 -9.52 2.79 2.90
N GLY A 286 -8.86 2.20 3.89
CA GLY A 286 -7.78 2.84 4.64
C GLY A 286 -8.28 3.53 5.91
N MET A 287 -7.59 4.60 6.34
CA MET A 287 -7.80 5.30 7.60
C MET A 287 -9.21 5.88 7.79
N ASN A 288 -9.95 6.09 6.70
CA ASN A 288 -11.34 6.57 6.75
C ASN A 288 -12.36 5.45 7.04
N HIS A 289 -11.96 4.17 6.99
CA HIS A 289 -12.86 3.04 7.19
C HIS A 289 -13.26 2.89 8.67
N PRO A 290 -14.54 2.60 9.00
CA PRO A 290 -15.00 2.46 10.38
C PRO A 290 -14.30 1.37 11.20
N GLY A 291 -13.72 0.36 10.55
CA GLY A 291 -12.92 -0.69 11.20
C GLY A 291 -11.44 -0.33 11.42
N ALA A 292 -10.97 0.79 10.87
CA ALA A 292 -9.56 1.22 10.88
C ALA A 292 -9.30 2.36 11.86
N THR A 293 -9.98 2.36 13.00
CA THR A 293 -10.05 3.47 13.96
C THR A 293 -8.68 3.91 14.51
N GLN A 294 -7.69 3.01 14.52
CA GLN A 294 -6.36 3.25 15.06
C GLN A 294 -5.26 3.37 13.98
N ASN A 295 -5.59 3.21 12.69
CA ASN A 295 -4.60 3.21 11.60
C ASN A 295 -3.89 4.57 11.44
N ALA A 296 -4.59 5.68 11.67
CA ALA A 296 -3.98 7.01 11.64
C ALA A 296 -2.99 7.21 12.81
N GLN A 297 -3.33 6.73 14.02
CA GLN A 297 -2.40 6.74 15.15
C GLN A 297 -1.19 5.85 14.88
N PHE A 298 -1.42 4.68 14.27
CA PHE A 298 -0.35 3.76 13.90
C PHE A 298 0.64 4.41 12.92
N LEU A 299 0.14 5.14 11.91
CA LEU A 299 0.99 5.90 11.00
C LEU A 299 1.85 6.92 11.74
N PHE A 300 1.30 7.68 12.70
CA PHE A 300 2.11 8.57 13.53
C PHE A 300 3.19 7.84 14.31
N ASN A 301 2.85 6.71 14.94
CA ASN A 301 3.83 5.96 15.73
C ASN A 301 4.98 5.45 14.85
N ILE A 302 4.69 4.98 13.63
CA ILE A 302 5.71 4.57 12.65
C ILE A 302 6.62 5.76 12.31
N ILE A 303 6.05 6.91 11.96
CA ILE A 303 6.83 8.08 11.53
C ILE A 303 7.65 8.64 12.71
N HIS A 304 7.09 8.70 13.92
CA HIS A 304 7.80 9.11 15.12
C HIS A 304 8.97 8.15 15.43
N TRP A 305 8.81 6.85 15.19
CA TRP A 305 9.89 5.90 15.35
C TRP A 305 10.98 6.11 14.30
N LEU A 306 10.62 6.25 13.02
CA LEU A 306 11.57 6.54 11.93
C LEU A 306 12.31 7.86 12.16
N ASP A 307 11.67 8.84 12.80
CA ASP A 307 12.21 10.16 13.14
C ASP A 307 12.93 10.21 14.51
N ARG A 308 13.04 9.08 15.22
CA ARG A 308 13.71 9.00 16.54
C ARG A 308 13.09 9.92 17.60
N LYS A 309 11.75 10.01 17.59
CA LYS A 309 10.94 10.78 18.55
C LYS A 309 10.06 9.92 19.47
N LEU A 310 10.10 8.60 19.31
CA LEU A 310 9.58 7.67 20.31
C LEU A 310 10.54 7.48 21.48
#